data_AF-A0A5C6QK99-F1
#
_entry.id   AF-A0A5C6QK99-F1
#
_cell.length_a   1.000
_cell.length_b   1.000
_cell.length_c   1.000
_cell.angle_alpha   90.00
_cell.angle_beta   90.00
_cell.angle_gamma   90.00
#
_symmetry.space_group_name_H-M   'P 1'
#
loop_
_entity.id
_entity.type
_entity.pdbx_description
1 polymer ?
#
loop_
_entity_poly.entity_id
_entity_poly.type
_entity_poly.pdbx_seq_one_letter_code
_entity_poly.pdbx_strand_id
1 'polypeptide(L)'
;MKRVEKTEHKNISLNFPKLEKCCEELLNEDEKAYLFPILVDWTGSDVNAALWLKSETISAFGGQTGLEVCRSHNSENFVHYIQHIEIGGFA
;
A
#
# COMPACT_ATOMS: atom_id res chain seq x y z
N MET A 1 -15.86 32.12 -4.33
CA MET A 1 -14.70 31.35 -3.85
C MET A 1 -15.19 30.26 -2.91
N LYS A 2 -15.19 28.99 -3.33
CA LYS A 2 -15.48 27.87 -2.42
C LYS A 2 -14.21 27.58 -1.61
N ARG A 3 -14.34 27.51 -0.29
CA ARG A 3 -13.25 27.12 0.61
C ARG A 3 -12.80 25.71 0.20
N VAL A 4 -11.52 25.56 -0.12
CA VAL A 4 -10.88 24.25 -0.15
C VAL A 4 -10.80 23.81 1.30
N GLU A 5 -11.61 22.82 1.67
CA GLU A 5 -11.50 22.17 2.97
C GLU A 5 -10.13 21.50 2.99
N LYS A 6 -9.19 22.09 3.73
CA LYS A 6 -7.95 21.41 4.09
C LYS A 6 -8.37 20.26 4.99
N THR A 7 -8.35 19.04 4.45
CA THR A 7 -8.52 17.83 5.23
C THR A 7 -7.38 17.77 6.24
N GLU A 8 -7.69 18.23 7.44
CA GLU A 8 -6.90 18.10 8.64
C GLU A 8 -6.59 16.60 8.79
N HIS A 9 -5.33 16.23 8.59
CA HIS A 9 -4.86 14.86 8.81
C HIS A 9 -4.97 14.61 10.30
N LYS A 10 -6.16 14.17 10.74
CA LYS A 10 -6.33 13.59 12.06
C LYS A 10 -5.30 12.49 12.14
N ASN A 11 -4.39 12.63 13.10
CA ASN A 11 -3.45 11.60 13.54
C ASN A 11 -4.28 10.50 14.22
N ILE A 12 -5.12 9.82 13.44
CA ILE A 12 -5.68 8.54 13.81
C ILE A 12 -4.49 7.62 13.64
N SER A 13 -3.99 7.06 14.74
CA SER A 13 -3.14 5.88 14.68
C SER A 13 -3.99 4.79 14.02
N LEU A 14 -3.97 4.75 12.69
CA LEU A 14 -4.60 3.71 11.90
C LEU A 14 -3.70 2.49 12.10
N ASN A 15 -4.11 1.64 13.04
CA ASN A 15 -3.42 0.39 13.28
C ASN A 15 -3.93 -0.63 12.27
N PHE A 16 -3.03 -1.14 11.44
CA PHE A 16 -3.30 -2.14 10.41
C PHE A 16 -2.61 -3.46 10.77
N PRO A 17 -3.05 -4.17 11.83
CA PRO A 17 -2.32 -5.30 12.39
C PRO A 17 -2.13 -6.48 11.44
N LYS A 18 -3.00 -6.65 10.43
CA LYS A 18 -2.85 -7.71 9.42
C LYS A 18 -1.81 -7.36 8.38
N LEU A 19 -1.79 -6.11 7.92
CA LEU A 19 -0.74 -5.58 7.06
C LEU A 19 0.60 -5.54 7.77
N GLU A 20 0.64 -5.11 9.03
CA GLU A 20 1.86 -5.10 9.85
C GLU A 20 2.45 -6.51 9.93
N LYS A 21 1.64 -7.50 10.33
CA LYS A 21 2.07 -8.90 10.35
C LYS A 21 2.44 -9.45 8.97
N CYS A 22 1.90 -8.88 7.90
CA CYS A 22 2.19 -9.31 6.52
C CYS A 22 3.56 -8.80 6.05
N CYS A 23 3.92 -7.57 6.44
CA CYS A 23 5.02 -6.81 5.85
C CYS A 23 6.10 -6.36 6.86
N GLU A 24 6.04 -6.82 8.11
CA GLU A 24 6.76 -6.32 9.29
C GLU A 24 8.19 -5.82 9.01
N GLU A 25 9.08 -6.70 8.55
CA GLU A 25 10.49 -6.38 8.26
C GLU A 25 10.75 -6.06 6.77
N LEU A 26 9.70 -6.11 5.93
CA LEU A 26 9.81 -5.93 4.48
C LEU A 26 9.65 -4.47 4.04
N LEU A 27 9.06 -3.64 4.91
CA LEU A 27 8.80 -2.23 4.68
C LEU A 27 9.33 -1.42 5.86
N ASN A 28 9.85 -0.24 5.60
CA ASN A 28 10.16 0.73 6.65
C ASN A 28 8.90 1.51 7.09
N GLU A 29 8.99 2.25 8.19
CA GLU A 29 7.84 2.97 8.76
C GLU A 29 7.23 4.02 7.81
N ASP A 30 8.04 4.68 6.98
CA ASP A 30 7.56 5.67 6.01
C ASP A 30 6.79 4.98 4.87
N GLU A 31 7.30 3.83 4.39
CA GLU A 31 6.62 3.01 3.38
C GLU A 31 5.29 2.46 3.92
N LYS A 32 5.27 1.97 5.17
CA LYS A 32 4.04 1.49 5.83
C LYS A 32 3.01 2.61 5.99
N ALA A 33 3.45 3.79 6.45
CA ALA A 33 2.60 4.96 6.65
C ALA A 33 1.95 5.42 5.34
N TYR A 34 2.66 5.28 4.22
CA TYR A 34 2.14 5.57 2.90
C TYR A 34 1.21 4.47 2.36
N LEU A 35 1.67 3.22 2.35
CA LEU A 35 1.01 2.11 1.66
C LEU A 35 -0.28 1.66 2.36
N PHE A 36 -0.26 1.51 3.69
CA PHE A 36 -1.35 0.82 4.37
C PHE A 36 -2.70 1.51 4.22
N PRO A 37 -2.83 2.84 4.38
CA PRO A 37 -4.09 3.53 4.14
C PRO A 37 -4.63 3.33 2.72
N ILE A 38 -3.76 3.39 1.71
CA ILE A 38 -4.13 3.25 0.29
C ILE A 38 -4.66 1.84 0.03
N LEU A 39 -3.92 0.81 0.47
CA LEU A 39 -4.31 -0.57 0.26
C LEU A 39 -5.61 -0.91 0.99
N VAL A 40 -5.83 -0.35 2.18
CA VAL A 40 -7.10 -0.52 2.90
C VAL A 40 -8.25 0.21 2.21
N ASP A 41 -8.03 1.40 1.67
CA ASP A 41 -9.07 2.13 0.92
C ASP A 41 -9.51 1.32 -0.32
N TRP A 42 -8.55 0.80 -1.09
CA TRP A 42 -8.84 0.02 -2.30
C TRP A 42 -9.52 -1.32 -2.03
N THR A 43 -9.14 -2.00 -0.96
CA THR A 43 -9.62 -3.36 -0.66
C THR A 43 -10.76 -3.40 0.38
N GLY A 44 -11.06 -2.26 1.00
CA GLY A 44 -12.08 -2.07 2.02
C GLY A 44 -11.73 -2.55 3.43
N SER A 45 -10.61 -3.23 3.65
CA SER A 45 -10.15 -3.60 5.00
C SER A 45 -8.67 -4.01 5.06
N ASP A 46 -8.07 -3.89 6.24
CA ASP A 46 -6.72 -4.41 6.57
C ASP A 46 -6.57 -5.91 6.25
N VAL A 47 -7.60 -6.71 6.52
CA VAL A 47 -7.62 -8.15 6.21
C VAL A 47 -7.54 -8.39 4.70
N ASN A 48 -8.35 -7.65 3.93
CA ASN A 48 -8.40 -7.80 2.48
C ASN A 48 -7.12 -7.27 1.81
N ALA A 49 -6.56 -6.17 2.33
CA ALA A 49 -5.28 -5.63 1.88
C ALA A 49 -4.15 -6.66 2.07
N ALA A 50 -4.09 -7.29 3.24
CA ALA A 50 -3.12 -8.36 3.52
C ALA A 50 -3.37 -9.63 2.68
N LEU A 51 -4.61 -9.90 2.27
CA LEU A 51 -4.92 -11.00 1.34
C LEU A 51 -4.44 -10.66 -0.07
N TRP A 52 -4.78 -9.46 -0.56
CA TRP A 52 -4.39 -8.96 -1.88
C TRP A 52 -2.88 -9.01 -2.08
N LEU A 53 -2.09 -8.55 -1.10
CA LEU A 53 -0.63 -8.62 -1.13
C LEU A 53 -0.07 -10.03 -1.33
N LYS A 54 -0.82 -11.08 -0.93
CA LYS A 54 -0.38 -12.48 -0.98
C LYS A 54 -0.95 -13.25 -2.16
N SER A 55 -2.07 -12.82 -2.73
CA SER A 55 -2.82 -13.61 -3.72
C SER A 55 -2.83 -13.00 -5.12
N GLU A 56 -2.80 -11.67 -5.23
CA GLU A 56 -2.92 -11.02 -6.52
C GLU A 56 -1.54 -10.81 -7.15
N THR A 57 -1.37 -11.37 -8.34
CA THR A 57 -0.14 -11.23 -9.13
C THR A 57 -0.15 -9.92 -9.89
N ILE A 58 0.97 -9.21 -9.86
CA ILE A 58 1.15 -7.92 -10.51
C ILE A 58 1.90 -8.13 -11.83
N SER A 59 1.23 -7.87 -12.96
CA SER A 59 1.80 -8.04 -14.31
C SER A 59 3.09 -7.24 -14.51
N ALA A 60 3.15 -6.01 -13.98
CA ALA A 60 4.34 -5.15 -14.07
C ALA A 60 5.58 -5.75 -13.37
N PHE A 61 5.38 -6.68 -12.42
CA PHE A 61 6.44 -7.40 -11.72
C PHE A 61 6.58 -8.86 -12.20
N GLY A 62 6.20 -9.13 -13.45
CA GLY A 62 6.35 -10.47 -14.04
C GLY A 62 5.48 -11.53 -13.38
N GLY A 63 4.33 -11.13 -12.81
CA GLY A 63 3.41 -12.04 -12.14
C GLY A 63 3.73 -12.33 -10.68
N GLN A 64 4.62 -11.56 -10.06
CA GLN A 64 4.85 -11.61 -8.61
C GLN A 64 3.72 -10.94 -7.85
N THR A 65 3.41 -11.46 -6.67
CA THR A 65 2.52 -10.82 -5.70
C THR A 65 3.19 -9.61 -5.04
N GLY A 66 2.41 -8.68 -4.50
CA GLY A 66 2.97 -7.51 -3.80
C GLY A 66 3.94 -7.90 -2.66
N LEU A 67 3.64 -8.98 -1.94
CA LEU A 67 4.51 -9.51 -0.89
C LEU A 67 5.84 -10.06 -1.44
N GLU A 68 5.81 -10.74 -2.58
CA GLU A 68 7.03 -11.24 -3.25
C GLU A 68 7.90 -10.08 -3.73
N VAL A 69 7.29 -9.02 -4.26
CA VAL A 69 8.03 -7.81 -4.67
C VAL A 69 8.73 -7.17 -3.47
N CYS A 70 8.04 -6.97 -2.34
CA CYS A 70 8.66 -6.44 -1.13
C CYS A 70 9.80 -7.34 -0.61
N ARG A 71 9.64 -8.67 -0.65
CA ARG A 71 10.68 -9.64 -0.25
C ARG A 71 11.94 -9.60 -1.12
N SER A 72 11.81 -9.22 -2.39
CA SER A 72 12.93 -9.15 -3.32
C SER A 72 13.87 -7.95 -3.09
N HIS A 73 13.76 -7.30 -1.91
CA HIS A 73 14.43 -6.02 -1.57
C HIS A 73 14.05 -4.90 -2.54
N ASN A 74 12.83 -4.96 -3.05
CA ASN A 74 12.32 -4.05 -4.05
C ASN A 74 11.07 -3.32 -3.57
N SER A 75 11.03 -3.02 -2.27
CA SER A 75 9.94 -2.26 -1.65
C SER A 75 9.76 -0.89 -2.29
N GLU A 76 10.85 -0.22 -2.65
CA GLU A 76 10.83 1.08 -3.32
C GLU A 76 10.09 1.02 -4.66
N ASN A 77 10.37 0.03 -5.51
CA ASN A 77 9.63 -0.10 -6.77
C ASN A 77 8.17 -0.49 -6.54
N PHE A 78 7.88 -1.27 -5.50
CA PHE A 78 6.48 -1.53 -5.12
C PHE A 78 5.75 -0.25 -4.73
N VAL A 79 6.39 0.62 -3.94
CA VAL A 79 5.86 1.94 -3.56
C VAL A 79 5.64 2.82 -4.79
N HIS A 80 6.63 2.90 -5.69
CA HIS A 80 6.50 3.66 -6.94
C HIS A 80 5.36 3.12 -7.82
N TYR A 81 5.19 1.81 -7.88
CA TYR A 81 4.08 1.19 -8.61
C TYR A 81 2.72 1.61 -8.04
N ILE A 82 2.56 1.57 -6.72
CA ILE A 82 1.32 2.01 -6.04
C ILE A 82 1.08 3.51 -6.27
N GLN A 83 2.12 4.34 -6.17
CA GLN A 83 2.04 5.78 -6.50
C GLN A 83 1.57 6.02 -7.93
N HIS A 84 2.07 5.25 -8.90
CA HIS A 84 1.66 5.35 -10.29
C HIS A 84 0.19 4.99 -10.48
N ILE A 85 -0.33 3.97 -9.80
CA ILE A 85 -1.75 3.61 -9.85
C ILE A 85 -2.63 4.72 -9.24
N GLU A 86 -2.25 5.25 -8.07
CA GLU A 86 -3.00 6.31 -7.37
C GLU A 86 -3.26 7.55 -8.24
N ILE A 87 -2.29 7.95 -9.07
CA ILE A 87 -2.41 9.11 -9.97
C ILE A 87 -3.13 8.78 -11.29
N GLY A 88 -3.68 7.56 -11.43
CA GLY A 88 -4.32 7.08 -12.65
C GLY A 88 -3.33 6.75 -13.77
N GLY A 89 -2.06 6.54 -13.43
CA GLY A 89 -1.04 6.07 -14.35
C GLY A 89 -1.29 4.61 -14.73
N PHE A 90 -1.20 4.31 -16.02
CA PHE A 90 -1.12 2.94 -16.51
C PHE A 90 0.35 2.49 -16.44
N ALA A 91 0.63 1.43 -15.69
CA ALA A 91 1.93 0.75 -15.65
C ALA A 91 1.91 -0.49 -16.54
#